data_AF-A0A6I3X1M5-F1
#
_entry.id   AF-A0A6I3X1M5-F1
#
_cell.length_a   1.000
_cell.length_b   1.000
_cell.length_c   1.000
_cell.angle_alpha   90.00
_cell.angle_beta   90.00
_cell.angle_gamma   90.00
#
_symmetry.space_group_name_H-M   'P 1'
#
loop_
_entity.id
_entity.type
_entity.pdbx_description
1 polymer ?
#
loop_
_entity_poly.entity_id
_entity_poly.type
_entity_poly.pdbx_seq_one_letter_code
_entity_poly.pdbx_strand_id
1 'polypeptide(L)'
;MRDLLALAQSIVDRATGSEQIEVFVASSSEVDVEAYQGAIESLTTASSDGIGIRVLRNGVGGAQVGNAWAGSLDEEAISATLREARDNVQFATEDEFLAFARPDGVLPVSLDLVSDDIELVSLDEKIAMAIALEQAVRHGDPRIRQVDSASYSDYRAASAIASTTGIAARYARTGAYL
;
A
#
# COMPACT_ATOMS: atom_id res chain seq x y z
N MET A 1 1.50 -1.35 -15.00
CA MET A 1 1.37 -1.70 -13.57
C MET A 1 1.89 -3.12 -13.36
N ARG A 2 2.78 -3.33 -12.38
CA ARG A 2 3.25 -4.67 -12.01
C ARG A 2 2.10 -5.48 -11.42
N ASP A 3 1.99 -6.76 -11.76
CA ASP A 3 1.01 -7.66 -11.13
C ASP A 3 1.50 -8.01 -9.71
N LEU A 4 0.97 -7.32 -8.71
CA LEU A 4 1.37 -7.49 -7.31
C LEU A 4 0.97 -8.87 -6.76
N LEU A 5 -0.13 -9.44 -7.25
CA LEU A 5 -0.59 -10.76 -6.79
C LEU A 5 0.32 -11.85 -7.34
N ALA A 6 0.66 -11.78 -8.64
CA ALA A 6 1.61 -12.70 -9.24
C ALA A 6 2.98 -12.60 -8.56
N LEU A 7 3.42 -11.39 -8.20
CA LEU A 7 4.66 -11.20 -7.41
C LEU A 7 4.56 -11.90 -6.06
N ALA A 8 3.51 -11.65 -5.28
CA ALA A 8 3.32 -12.27 -3.96
C ALA A 8 3.28 -13.81 -4.06
N GLN A 9 2.57 -14.35 -5.04
CA GLN A 9 2.50 -15.80 -5.31
C GLN A 9 3.88 -16.37 -5.66
N SER A 10 4.64 -15.70 -6.51
CA SER A 10 5.99 -16.16 -6.88
C SER A 10 6.97 -16.24 -5.70
N ILE A 11 6.70 -15.51 -4.61
CA ILE A 11 7.51 -15.51 -3.39
C ILE A 11 7.00 -16.60 -2.43
N VAL A 12 5.68 -16.78 -2.33
CA VAL A 12 5.06 -17.91 -1.62
C VAL A 12 5.55 -19.25 -2.17
N ASP A 13 5.70 -19.37 -3.51
CA ASP A 13 6.21 -20.56 -4.19
C ASP A 13 7.68 -20.88 -3.85
N ARG A 14 8.41 -19.95 -3.22
CA ARG A 14 9.78 -20.16 -2.74
C ARG A 14 9.82 -20.85 -1.38
N ALA A 15 8.68 -21.23 -0.81
CA ALA A 15 8.60 -21.99 0.44
C ALA A 15 9.38 -23.31 0.33
N THR A 16 10.09 -23.66 1.39
CA THR A 16 10.91 -24.87 1.45
C THR A 16 10.55 -25.74 2.66
N GLY A 17 10.63 -27.06 2.48
CA GLY A 17 10.33 -28.01 3.55
C GLY A 17 8.90 -27.88 4.07
N SER A 18 8.75 -27.66 5.36
CA SER A 18 7.46 -27.49 6.05
C SER A 18 7.14 -26.05 6.45
N GLU A 19 7.93 -25.07 5.99
CA GLU A 19 7.68 -23.68 6.31
C GLU A 19 6.43 -23.16 5.59
N GLN A 20 5.71 -22.26 6.24
CA GLN A 20 4.62 -21.50 5.64
C GLN A 20 5.09 -20.08 5.39
N ILE A 21 4.76 -19.54 4.22
CA ILE A 21 5.05 -18.14 3.85
C ILE A 21 3.73 -17.40 3.65
N GLU A 22 3.67 -16.15 4.12
CA GLU A 22 2.67 -15.16 3.74
C GLU A 22 3.38 -13.87 3.29
N VAL A 23 2.89 -13.30 2.20
CA VAL A 23 3.48 -12.12 1.56
C VAL A 23 2.40 -11.08 1.37
N PHE A 24 2.67 -9.86 1.82
CA PHE A 24 1.86 -8.68 1.55
C PHE A 24 2.68 -7.71 0.71
N VAL A 25 2.11 -7.26 -0.40
CA VAL A 25 2.74 -6.29 -1.31
C VAL A 25 1.81 -5.10 -1.46
N ALA A 26 2.34 -3.89 -1.42
CA ALA A 26 1.60 -2.66 -1.66
C ALA A 26 2.37 -1.74 -2.62
N SER A 27 1.61 -0.97 -3.40
CA SER A 27 2.12 0.07 -4.29
C SER A 27 1.12 1.22 -4.33
N SER A 28 1.59 2.46 -4.26
CA SER A 28 0.75 3.65 -4.36
C SER A 28 1.46 4.80 -5.04
N SER A 29 0.67 5.70 -5.62
CA SER A 29 1.11 7.00 -6.10
C SER A 29 0.13 8.07 -5.64
N GLU A 30 0.64 9.24 -5.27
CA GLU A 30 -0.17 10.38 -4.83
C GLU A 30 0.37 11.69 -5.37
N VAL A 31 -0.54 12.65 -5.56
CA VAL A 31 -0.24 14.06 -5.82
C VAL A 31 -0.90 14.87 -4.74
N ASP A 32 -0.15 15.75 -4.10
CA ASP A 32 -0.65 16.74 -3.14
C ASP A 32 -0.23 18.13 -3.59
N VAL A 33 -1.20 19.03 -3.70
CA VAL A 33 -0.97 20.45 -4.04
C VAL A 33 -1.57 21.31 -2.95
N GLU A 34 -0.79 22.26 -2.45
CA GLU A 34 -1.24 23.28 -1.52
C GLU A 34 -1.08 24.65 -2.17
N ALA A 35 -2.14 25.46 -2.13
CA ALA A 35 -2.18 26.80 -2.67
C ALA A 35 -2.28 27.83 -1.54
N TYR A 36 -1.53 28.92 -1.70
CA TYR A 36 -1.53 30.05 -0.79
C TYR A 36 -1.27 31.35 -1.54
N GLN A 37 -2.08 32.36 -1.25
CA GLN A 37 -2.02 33.70 -1.86
C GLN A 37 -2.05 33.69 -3.39
N GLY A 38 -2.84 32.80 -3.98
CA GLY A 38 -3.04 32.69 -5.43
C GLY A 38 -1.89 32.01 -6.18
N ALA A 39 -0.98 31.37 -5.45
CA ALA A 39 0.14 30.62 -6.02
C ALA A 39 0.27 29.25 -5.34
N ILE A 40 1.08 28.37 -5.93
CA ILE A 40 1.46 27.11 -5.31
C ILE A 40 2.38 27.40 -4.14
N GLU A 41 2.03 26.88 -2.96
CA GLU A 41 2.89 26.85 -1.79
C GLU A 41 3.72 25.56 -1.74
N SER A 42 3.06 24.42 -1.97
CA SER A 42 3.67 23.09 -1.96
C SER A 42 3.11 22.22 -3.07
N LEU A 43 3.98 21.40 -3.65
CA LEU A 43 3.62 20.36 -4.62
C LEU A 43 4.44 19.11 -4.32
N THR A 44 3.75 18.03 -3.98
CA THR A 44 4.35 16.72 -3.75
C THR A 44 3.80 15.73 -4.77
N THR A 45 4.70 14.97 -5.39
CA THR A 45 4.37 13.78 -6.17
C THR A 45 5.15 12.63 -5.57
N ALA A 46 4.46 11.64 -5.00
CA ALA A 46 5.10 10.53 -4.32
C ALA A 46 4.64 9.20 -4.92
N SER A 47 5.56 8.24 -4.92
CA SER A 47 5.28 6.84 -5.20
C SER A 47 5.88 6.01 -4.08
N SER A 48 5.12 5.06 -3.56
CA SER A 48 5.55 4.15 -2.52
C SER A 48 5.35 2.72 -2.98
N ASP A 49 6.36 1.89 -2.76
CA ASP A 49 6.32 0.46 -2.98
C ASP A 49 6.76 -0.23 -1.69
N GLY A 50 6.16 -1.37 -1.37
CA GLY A 50 6.48 -2.09 -0.14
C GLY A 50 6.13 -3.55 -0.19
N ILE A 51 6.95 -4.35 0.49
CA ILE A 51 6.72 -5.77 0.70
C ILE A 51 6.94 -6.13 2.17
N GLY A 52 6.03 -6.92 2.72
CA GLY A 52 6.17 -7.59 4.01
C GLY A 52 6.09 -9.10 3.81
N ILE A 53 7.01 -9.84 4.42
CA ILE A 53 7.06 -11.30 4.36
C ILE A 53 7.03 -11.84 5.78
N ARG A 54 6.13 -12.80 6.02
CA ARG A 54 6.08 -13.60 7.24
C ARG A 54 6.41 -15.05 6.91
N VAL A 55 7.27 -15.67 7.69
CA VAL A 55 7.61 -17.09 7.61
C VAL A 55 7.26 -17.75 8.92
N LEU A 56 6.49 -18.83 8.86
CA LEU A 56 6.06 -19.62 10.01
C LEU A 56 6.69 -21.01 9.92
N ARG A 57 7.26 -21.49 11.02
CA ARG A 57 7.77 -22.86 11.16
C ARG A 57 7.19 -23.51 12.40
N ASN A 58 6.92 -24.80 12.31
CA ASN A 58 6.47 -25.58 13.46
C ASN A 58 7.68 -26.01 14.30
N GLY A 59 7.60 -25.75 15.60
CA GLY A 59 8.51 -26.23 16.63
C GLY A 59 7.86 -27.30 17.52
N VAL A 60 8.51 -27.66 18.62
CA VAL A 60 8.05 -28.74 19.51
C VAL A 60 6.93 -28.26 20.44
N GLY A 61 7.03 -27.03 20.94
CA GLY A 61 6.09 -26.39 21.84
C GLY A 61 5.10 -25.43 21.16
N GLY A 62 5.11 -25.36 19.83
CA GLY A 62 4.25 -24.46 19.06
C GLY A 62 4.91 -23.97 17.78
N ALA A 63 4.24 -23.10 17.03
CA ALA A 63 4.80 -22.47 15.86
C ALA A 63 5.59 -21.20 16.23
N GLN A 64 6.56 -20.84 15.39
CA GLN A 64 7.33 -19.60 15.46
C GLN A 64 7.09 -18.81 14.18
N VAL A 65 7.05 -17.48 14.28
CA VAL A 65 6.95 -16.59 13.12
C VAL A 65 8.12 -15.60 13.10
N GLY A 66 8.78 -15.53 11.95
CA GLY A 66 9.73 -14.48 11.62
C GLY A 66 9.13 -13.57 10.56
N ASN A 67 9.40 -12.28 10.64
CA ASN A 67 8.90 -11.30 9.69
C ASN A 67 10.02 -10.35 9.25
N ALA A 68 9.88 -9.82 8.04
CA ALA A 68 10.74 -8.76 7.53
C ALA A 68 9.96 -7.92 6.51
N TRP A 69 10.47 -6.74 6.20
CA TRP A 69 9.85 -5.82 5.24
C TRP A 69 10.91 -5.05 4.45
N ALA A 70 10.54 -4.55 3.27
CA ALA A 70 11.35 -3.66 2.47
C ALA A 70 10.48 -2.64 1.72
N GLY A 71 11.05 -1.46 1.46
CA GLY A 71 10.43 -0.39 0.66
C GLY A 71 10.81 -0.44 -0.82
N SER A 72 11.26 -1.60 -1.32
CA SER A 72 11.56 -1.84 -2.73
C SER A 72 11.03 -3.21 -3.14
N LEU A 73 10.59 -3.29 -4.38
CA LEU A 73 10.13 -4.51 -5.05
C LEU A 73 11.15 -5.03 -6.06
N ASP A 74 12.42 -4.67 -5.90
CA ASP A 74 13.53 -5.24 -6.66
C ASP A 74 13.85 -6.65 -6.15
N GLU A 75 14.26 -7.54 -7.05
CA GLU A 75 14.47 -8.96 -6.73
C GLU A 75 15.54 -9.17 -5.64
N GLU A 76 16.57 -8.31 -5.58
CA GLU A 76 17.58 -8.35 -4.53
C GLU A 76 16.99 -8.00 -3.16
N ALA A 77 16.18 -6.93 -3.08
CA ALA A 77 15.50 -6.52 -1.87
C ALA A 77 14.52 -7.60 -1.40
N ILE A 78 13.71 -8.14 -2.31
CA ILE A 78 12.76 -9.24 -2.04
C ILE A 78 13.48 -10.48 -1.50
N SER A 79 14.58 -10.89 -2.15
CA SER A 79 15.37 -12.04 -1.73
C SER A 79 16.01 -11.82 -0.36
N ALA A 80 16.51 -10.61 -0.09
CA ALA A 80 17.03 -10.24 1.22
C ALA A 80 15.95 -10.27 2.29
N THR A 81 14.77 -9.69 2.04
CA THR A 81 13.62 -9.69 2.96
C THR A 81 13.14 -11.10 3.27
N LEU A 82 13.04 -11.99 2.27
CA LEU A 82 12.64 -13.38 2.50
C LEU A 82 13.66 -14.12 3.38
N ARG A 83 14.96 -13.91 3.12
CA ARG A 83 16.04 -14.47 3.94
C ARG A 83 15.96 -13.94 5.37
N GLU A 84 15.80 -12.64 5.55
CA GLU A 84 15.69 -12.03 6.87
C GLU A 84 14.45 -12.53 7.63
N ALA A 85 13.30 -12.66 6.97
CA ALA A 85 12.11 -13.23 7.59
C ALA A 85 12.35 -14.68 8.07
N ARG A 86 13.07 -15.50 7.29
CA ARG A 86 13.49 -16.85 7.70
C ARG A 86 14.47 -16.83 8.88
N ASP A 87 15.45 -15.92 8.82
CA ASP A 87 16.43 -15.74 9.88
C ASP A 87 15.81 -15.18 11.16
N ASN A 88 14.67 -14.48 11.08
CA ASN A 88 13.97 -13.97 12.25
C ASN A 88 13.17 -15.07 12.98
N VAL A 89 12.79 -16.17 12.30
CA VAL A 89 12.03 -17.28 12.92
C VAL A 89 12.79 -17.90 14.08
N GLN A 90 14.11 -18.09 13.94
CA GLN A 90 14.98 -18.74 14.93
C GLN A 90 15.13 -17.95 16.24
N PHE A 91 14.74 -16.67 16.26
CA PHE A 91 14.73 -15.84 17.47
C PHE A 91 13.35 -15.66 18.08
N ALA A 92 12.29 -16.14 17.42
CA ALA A 92 10.93 -16.04 17.92
C ALA A 92 10.65 -17.09 19.02
N THR A 93 9.74 -16.78 19.94
CA THR A 93 9.25 -17.75 20.92
C THR A 93 8.22 -18.68 20.28
N GLU A 94 8.26 -19.98 20.61
CA GLU A 94 7.22 -20.93 20.19
C GLU A 94 5.87 -20.58 20.85
N ASP A 95 4.78 -20.66 20.08
CA ASP A 95 3.41 -20.42 20.51
C ASP A 95 2.46 -21.45 19.88
N GLU A 96 1.71 -22.17 20.72
CA GLU A 96 0.78 -23.23 20.30
C GLU A 96 -0.44 -22.72 19.53
N PHE A 97 -0.81 -21.44 19.68
CA PHE A 97 -1.95 -20.82 19.03
C PHE A 97 -1.58 -20.10 17.73
N LEU A 98 -0.29 -20.03 17.41
CA LEU A 98 0.19 -19.31 16.25
C LEU A 98 -0.07 -20.10 14.97
N ALA A 99 -0.86 -19.52 14.06
CA ALA A 99 -1.17 -20.08 12.75
C ALA A 99 -1.42 -18.97 11.72
N PHE A 100 -1.17 -19.28 10.45
CA PHE A 100 -1.67 -18.45 9.36
C PHE A 100 -3.14 -18.77 9.05
N ALA A 101 -3.86 -17.73 8.64
CA ALA A 101 -5.25 -17.85 8.22
C ALA A 101 -5.37 -18.82 7.05
N ARG A 102 -6.50 -19.51 6.96
CA ARG A 102 -6.84 -20.43 5.86
C ARG A 102 -8.13 -19.93 5.20
N PRO A 103 -8.35 -20.24 3.92
CA PRO A 103 -9.64 -19.99 3.30
C PRO A 103 -10.77 -20.62 4.13
N ASP A 104 -11.74 -19.80 4.51
CA ASP A 104 -12.92 -20.19 5.29
C ASP A 104 -14.10 -20.61 4.39
N GLY A 105 -13.91 -20.57 3.07
CA GLY A 105 -14.94 -20.87 2.08
C GLY A 105 -15.86 -19.70 1.76
N VAL A 106 -15.68 -18.54 2.40
CA VAL A 106 -16.45 -17.33 2.12
C VAL A 106 -15.76 -16.56 1.00
N LEU A 107 -16.49 -16.33 -0.09
CA LEU A 107 -15.98 -15.52 -1.18
C LEU A 107 -15.93 -14.04 -0.76
N PRO A 108 -14.80 -13.35 -0.95
CA PRO A 108 -14.71 -11.93 -0.67
C PRO A 108 -15.63 -11.15 -1.62
N VAL A 109 -16.24 -10.09 -1.10
CA VAL A 109 -17.03 -9.16 -1.91
C VAL A 109 -16.10 -8.34 -2.79
N SER A 110 -16.34 -8.34 -4.09
CA SER A 110 -15.64 -7.46 -5.02
C SER A 110 -16.23 -6.06 -4.93
N LEU A 111 -15.37 -5.07 -4.73
CA LEU A 111 -15.71 -3.66 -4.77
C LEU A 111 -15.04 -3.03 -5.98
N ASP A 112 -15.78 -2.19 -6.70
CA ASP A 112 -15.25 -1.36 -7.77
C ASP A 112 -14.88 0.01 -7.21
N LEU A 113 -13.61 0.18 -6.86
CA LEU A 113 -13.09 1.37 -6.14
C LEU A 113 -12.03 2.12 -6.95
N VAL A 114 -11.83 1.74 -8.21
CA VAL A 114 -10.80 2.32 -9.08
C VAL A 114 -11.51 3.08 -10.19
N SER A 115 -11.20 4.36 -10.31
CA SER A 115 -11.56 5.18 -11.46
C SER A 115 -10.29 5.67 -12.13
N ASP A 116 -10.22 5.54 -13.45
CA ASP A 116 -9.12 6.09 -14.25
C ASP A 116 -9.30 7.61 -14.48
N ASP A 117 -10.40 8.21 -14.03
CA ASP A 117 -10.69 9.65 -14.21
C ASP A 117 -9.61 10.55 -13.60
N ILE A 118 -8.96 10.11 -12.52
CA ILE A 118 -7.86 10.87 -11.87
C ILE A 118 -6.62 11.01 -12.77
N GLU A 119 -6.44 10.10 -13.73
CA GLU A 119 -5.32 10.15 -14.70
C GLU A 119 -5.63 11.04 -15.90
N LEU A 120 -6.91 11.37 -16.11
CA LEU A 120 -7.35 12.30 -17.16
C LEU A 120 -7.09 13.76 -16.79
N VAL A 121 -6.89 14.05 -15.50
CA VAL A 121 -6.59 15.39 -14.98
C VAL A 121 -5.09 15.61 -14.98
N SER A 122 -4.63 16.59 -15.74
CA SER A 122 -3.22 16.98 -15.78
C SER A 122 -2.75 17.61 -14.46
N LEU A 123 -1.44 17.58 -14.21
CA LEU A 123 -0.87 18.24 -13.03
C LEU A 123 -1.19 19.74 -12.98
N ASP A 124 -1.17 20.42 -14.13
CA ASP A 124 -1.52 21.84 -14.23
C ASP A 124 -2.99 22.10 -13.86
N GLU A 125 -3.91 21.20 -14.23
CA GLU A 125 -5.32 21.28 -13.83
C GLU A 125 -5.51 21.03 -12.33
N LYS A 126 -4.76 20.08 -11.74
CA LYS A 126 -4.73 19.83 -10.29
C LYS A 126 -4.28 21.07 -9.51
N ILE A 127 -3.22 21.72 -9.99
CA ILE A 127 -2.73 23.00 -9.48
C ILE A 127 -3.79 24.09 -9.60
N ALA A 128 -4.39 24.23 -10.78
CA ALA A 128 -5.40 25.24 -11.04
C ALA A 128 -6.63 25.05 -10.13
N MET A 129 -7.00 23.81 -9.80
CA MET A 129 -8.10 23.52 -8.87
C MET A 129 -7.79 24.00 -7.45
N ALA A 130 -6.61 23.71 -6.89
CA ALA A 130 -6.22 24.18 -5.55
C ALA A 130 -6.21 25.72 -5.47
N ILE A 131 -5.65 26.39 -6.49
CA ILE A 131 -5.64 27.86 -6.56
C ILE A 131 -7.06 28.41 -6.71
N ALA A 132 -7.88 27.82 -7.58
CA ALA A 132 -9.26 28.25 -7.80
C ALA A 132 -10.12 28.10 -6.53
N LEU A 133 -9.89 27.05 -5.73
CA LEU A 133 -10.54 26.87 -4.44
C LEU A 133 -10.21 28.02 -3.48
N GLU A 134 -8.93 28.35 -3.29
CA GLU A 134 -8.50 29.45 -2.42
C GLU A 134 -9.14 30.77 -2.86
N GLN A 135 -9.11 31.05 -4.17
CA GLN A 135 -9.68 32.26 -4.73
C GLN A 135 -11.20 32.31 -4.54
N ALA A 136 -11.91 31.21 -4.76
CA ALA A 136 -13.36 31.15 -4.56
C ALA A 136 -13.73 31.46 -3.10
N VAL A 137 -13.00 30.90 -2.13
CA VAL A 137 -13.21 31.19 -0.70
C VAL A 137 -12.89 32.66 -0.40
N ARG A 138 -11.75 33.18 -0.86
CA ARG A 138 -11.32 34.56 -0.59
C ARG A 138 -12.26 35.61 -1.17
N HIS A 139 -12.87 35.33 -2.33
CA HIS A 139 -13.82 36.22 -3.00
C HIS A 139 -15.27 36.06 -2.51
N GLY A 140 -15.57 35.01 -1.73
CA GLY A 140 -16.92 34.74 -1.24
C GLY A 140 -17.45 35.79 -0.26
N ASP A 141 -16.58 36.42 0.53
CA ASP A 141 -16.95 37.50 1.45
C ASP A 141 -15.75 38.44 1.74
N PRO A 142 -15.92 39.77 1.69
CA PRO A 142 -14.82 40.72 1.94
C PRO A 142 -14.21 40.63 3.35
N ARG A 143 -14.91 40.02 4.33
CA ARG A 143 -14.43 39.83 5.70
C ARG A 143 -13.44 38.67 5.82
N ILE A 144 -13.44 37.72 4.89
CA ILE A 144 -12.45 36.64 4.87
C ILE A 144 -11.13 37.29 4.53
N ARG A 145 -10.17 37.39 5.45
CA ARG A 145 -8.90 38.10 5.17
C ARG A 145 -7.85 37.21 4.53
N GLN A 146 -7.90 35.92 4.86
CA GLN A 146 -6.93 34.89 4.49
C GLN A 146 -7.63 33.53 4.48
N VAL A 147 -7.10 32.60 3.71
CA VAL A 147 -7.43 31.17 3.72
C VAL A 147 -6.25 30.46 4.37
N ASP A 148 -6.52 29.61 5.37
CA ASP A 148 -5.47 28.90 6.12
C ASP A 148 -4.80 27.83 5.25
N SER A 149 -5.61 27.07 4.51
CA SER A 149 -5.14 26.12 3.50
C SER A 149 -6.19 25.92 2.41
N ALA A 150 -5.72 25.65 1.19
CA ALA A 150 -6.54 25.23 0.06
C ALA A 150 -5.72 24.19 -0.71
N SER A 151 -6.20 22.96 -0.78
CA SER A 151 -5.42 21.86 -1.32
C SER A 151 -6.21 21.00 -2.28
N TYR A 152 -5.49 20.45 -3.24
CA TYR A 152 -5.95 19.34 -4.05
C TYR A 152 -5.11 18.12 -3.69
N SER A 153 -5.71 16.94 -3.62
CA SER A 153 -4.95 15.71 -3.52
C SER A 153 -5.66 14.56 -4.23
N ASP A 154 -4.87 13.71 -4.88
CA ASP A 154 -5.35 12.43 -5.40
C ASP A 154 -4.35 11.32 -5.21
N TYR A 155 -4.85 10.08 -5.24
CA TYR A 155 -4.03 8.90 -5.08
C TYR A 155 -4.59 7.69 -5.84
N ARG A 156 -3.67 6.79 -6.20
CA ARG A 156 -3.94 5.43 -6.65
C ARG A 156 -3.18 4.48 -5.74
N ALA A 157 -3.84 3.46 -5.21
CA ALA A 157 -3.21 2.48 -4.34
C ALA A 157 -3.67 1.07 -4.72
N ALA A 158 -2.74 0.11 -4.69
CA ALA A 158 -2.99 -1.29 -4.89
C ALA A 158 -2.23 -2.12 -3.86
N SER A 159 -2.80 -3.25 -3.47
CA SER A 159 -2.13 -4.24 -2.63
C SER A 159 -2.55 -5.65 -3.00
N ALA A 160 -1.70 -6.60 -2.62
CA ALA A 160 -1.98 -8.01 -2.76
C ALA A 160 -1.46 -8.77 -1.53
N ILE A 161 -2.15 -9.86 -1.19
CA ILE A 161 -1.71 -10.81 -0.17
C ILE A 161 -1.77 -12.22 -0.75
N ALA A 162 -0.73 -13.01 -0.50
CA ALA A 162 -0.69 -14.42 -0.84
C ALA A 162 -0.10 -15.23 0.32
N SER A 163 -0.58 -16.46 0.53
CA SER A 163 -0.04 -17.36 1.52
C SER A 163 0.04 -18.81 1.02
N THR A 164 0.97 -19.56 1.58
CA THR A 164 1.08 -21.02 1.43
C THR A 164 -0.17 -21.78 1.91
N THR A 165 -1.04 -21.15 2.71
CA THR A 165 -2.31 -21.72 3.18
C THR A 165 -3.44 -21.60 2.15
N GLY A 166 -3.19 -20.96 1.00
CA GLY A 166 -4.15 -20.82 -0.09
C GLY A 166 -4.92 -19.50 -0.11
N ILE A 167 -4.55 -18.52 0.74
CA ILE A 167 -5.09 -17.16 0.62
C ILE A 167 -4.39 -16.47 -0.56
N ALA A 168 -5.18 -15.87 -1.44
CA ALA A 168 -4.70 -15.05 -2.55
C ALA A 168 -5.76 -13.97 -2.82
N ALA A 169 -5.43 -12.72 -2.53
CA ALA A 169 -6.37 -11.61 -2.70
C ALA A 169 -5.65 -10.34 -3.17
N ARG A 170 -6.40 -9.49 -3.87
CA ARG A 170 -5.94 -8.18 -4.34
C ARG A 170 -6.94 -7.12 -3.96
N TYR A 171 -6.46 -5.91 -3.73
CA TYR A 171 -7.25 -4.73 -3.44
C TYR A 171 -6.67 -3.55 -4.23
N ALA A 172 -7.53 -2.71 -4.78
CA ALA A 172 -7.12 -1.48 -5.43
C ALA A 172 -8.17 -0.40 -5.19
N ARG A 173 -7.71 0.86 -5.11
CA ARG A 173 -8.56 2.02 -4.94
C ARG A 173 -7.93 3.27 -5.53
N THR A 174 -8.77 4.21 -5.89
CA THR A 174 -8.40 5.59 -6.22
C THR A 174 -9.21 6.55 -5.35
N GLY A 175 -8.69 7.74 -5.11
CA GLY A 175 -9.43 8.80 -4.46
C GLY A 175 -8.89 10.16 -4.87
N ALA A 176 -9.76 11.16 -4.86
CA ALA A 176 -9.40 12.55 -5.07
C ALA A 176 -10.23 13.43 -4.12
N TYR A 177 -9.64 14.51 -3.63
CA TYR A 177 -10.30 15.51 -2.81
C TYR A 177 -9.76 16.91 -3.09
N LEU A 178 -10.62 17.88 -2.86
CA LEU A 178 -10.40 19.31 -3.00
C LEU A 178 -11.03 20.01 -1.78
#